data_AF-A0A7V5Y029-F1
#
_entry.id   AF-A0A7V5Y029-F1
#
_cell.length_a   1.000
_cell.length_b   1.000
_cell.length_c   1.000
_cell.angle_alpha   90.00
_cell.angle_beta   90.00
_cell.angle_gamma   90.00
#
_symmetry.space_group_name_H-M   'P 1'
#
loop_
_entity.id
_entity.type
_entity.pdbx_description
1 polymer ?
#
loop_
_entity_poly.entity_id
_entity_poly.type
_entity_poly.pdbx_seq_one_letter_code
_entity_poly.pdbx_strand_id
1 'polypeptide(L)'
;MFKDERIWKFLQQLMERKNGELNPKFDPTCEKLYRYPEAEEILNKPPLTTIYLIEDLARLGYLKKSFKGKLFLCPLCNSNELQYETFCPKCGSAFILKMKAIEHSCGYLGRLETFQDGKNLRCPKCLQELKIIEEDYKFYSAYYQCQDCEEYFKEPKEFWYCQKCGAKIEKENLREIYLFSYQLNEEAVSNLKSKALPKEKIVEFLKSQGYEVEEGVKIDGRSGAEHEIDILATKKSGPLEHRIVVGFAIAEEEVPAEEVIKLYAKAYDVNAADVIMVALPKLSADALHFAKHYRIRVFEKEDLEKLEKIVEK
;
A
#
# COMPACT_ATOMS: atom_id res chain seq x y z
N MET A 1 10.29 15.93 2.67
CA MET A 1 8.91 15.44 2.82
C MET A 1 8.37 15.68 4.23
N PHE A 2 9.10 15.31 5.29
CA PHE A 2 8.68 15.50 6.69
C PHE A 2 8.72 16.94 7.24
N LYS A 3 9.12 17.93 6.44
CA LYS A 3 9.01 19.35 6.80
C LYS A 3 7.56 19.88 6.77
N ASP A 4 6.62 19.12 6.19
CA ASP A 4 5.20 19.48 6.19
C ASP A 4 4.53 18.91 7.44
N GLU A 5 4.27 19.76 8.44
CA GLU A 5 3.60 19.42 9.71
C GLU A 5 2.29 18.63 9.49
N ARG A 6 1.61 18.80 8.35
CA ARG A 6 0.37 18.08 8.04
C ARG A 6 0.59 16.59 7.80
N ILE A 7 1.73 16.21 7.22
CA ILE A 7 2.08 14.80 7.03
C ILE A 7 2.33 14.15 8.38
N TRP A 8 2.97 14.88 9.30
CA TRP A 8 3.21 14.39 10.65
C TRP A 8 1.92 14.22 11.44
N LYS A 9 1.06 15.26 11.44
CA LYS A 9 -0.27 15.20 12.04
C LYS A 9 -1.11 14.06 11.47
N PHE A 10 -1.00 13.82 10.16
CA PHE A 10 -1.66 12.70 9.49
C PHE A 10 -1.23 11.33 10.02
N LEU A 11 0.09 11.10 10.11
CA LEU A 11 0.63 9.85 10.65
C LEU A 11 0.26 9.67 12.13
N GLN A 12 0.27 10.75 12.93
CA GLN A 12 -0.15 10.71 14.34
C GLN A 12 -1.63 10.34 14.50
N GLN A 13 -2.51 10.97 13.73
CA GLN A 13 -3.94 10.65 13.79
C GLN A 13 -4.25 9.23 13.33
N LEU A 14 -3.44 8.67 12.41
CA LEU A 14 -3.53 7.26 12.03
C LEU A 14 -3.06 6.31 13.15
N MET A 15 -2.02 6.67 13.93
CA MET A 15 -1.54 5.89 15.07
C MET A 15 -2.59 5.78 16.20
N GLU A 16 -3.29 6.87 16.49
CA GLU A 16 -4.22 6.94 17.62
C GLU A 16 -5.55 6.21 17.36
N ARG A 17 -5.80 5.80 16.12
CA ARG A 17 -7.03 5.10 15.73
C ARG A 17 -6.89 3.59 15.87
N LYS A 18 -7.81 2.96 16.61
CA LYS A 18 -8.00 1.50 16.56
C LYS A 18 -8.30 1.08 15.12
N ASN A 19 -7.42 0.23 14.58
CA ASN A 19 -7.41 -0.30 13.20
C ASN A 19 -6.93 0.64 12.09
N GLY A 20 -6.39 1.85 12.38
CA GLY A 20 -5.77 2.86 11.49
C GLY A 20 -5.57 2.57 9.99
N GLU A 21 -6.63 2.22 9.27
CA GLU A 21 -6.62 1.78 7.88
C GLU A 21 -7.38 2.78 7.02
N LEU A 22 -6.68 3.35 6.04
CA LEU A 22 -7.25 4.22 5.03
C LEU A 22 -7.92 3.36 3.97
N ASN A 23 -9.24 3.50 3.88
CA ASN A 23 -10.03 2.74 2.91
C ASN A 23 -10.38 3.59 1.69
N PRO A 24 -10.24 3.03 0.48
CA PRO A 24 -10.62 3.72 -0.75
C PRO A 24 -12.15 3.78 -0.86
N LYS A 25 -12.67 4.87 -1.41
CA LYS A 25 -14.07 4.96 -1.86
C LYS A 25 -14.12 5.26 -3.33
N PHE A 26 -14.99 4.55 -4.05
CA PHE A 26 -15.30 4.87 -5.44
C PHE A 26 -15.94 6.26 -5.51
N ASP A 27 -15.44 7.09 -6.42
CA ASP A 27 -15.99 8.42 -6.67
C ASP A 27 -15.80 8.74 -8.17
N PRO A 28 -16.86 8.62 -9.00
CA PRO A 28 -16.77 8.82 -10.44
C PRO A 28 -16.52 10.28 -10.84
N THR A 29 -16.57 11.22 -9.88
CA THR A 29 -16.29 12.64 -10.13
C THR A 29 -14.81 12.97 -10.04
N CYS A 30 -14.01 12.09 -9.45
CA CYS A 30 -12.57 12.27 -9.27
C CYS A 30 -11.79 11.66 -10.44
N GLU A 31 -10.63 12.24 -10.77
CA GLU A 31 -9.79 11.81 -11.91
C GLU A 31 -9.39 10.33 -11.85
N LYS A 32 -9.04 9.83 -10.66
CA LYS A 32 -8.68 8.42 -10.43
C LYS A 32 -9.89 7.50 -10.26
N LEU A 33 -11.11 8.04 -10.21
CA LEU A 33 -12.37 7.32 -9.97
C LEU A 33 -12.49 6.71 -8.56
N TYR A 34 -11.53 6.97 -7.68
CA TYR A 34 -11.57 6.65 -6.27
C TYR A 34 -10.84 7.72 -5.49
N ARG A 35 -11.06 7.72 -4.18
CA ARG A 35 -10.54 8.74 -3.26
C ARG A 35 -10.37 8.18 -1.84
N TYR A 36 -9.72 8.93 -0.96
CA TYR A 36 -9.51 8.57 0.45
C TYR A 36 -10.04 9.71 1.33
N PRO A 37 -11.36 9.77 1.58
CA PRO A 37 -11.98 10.93 2.24
C PRO A 37 -11.36 11.25 3.60
N GLU A 38 -11.01 10.22 4.35
CA GLU A 38 -10.38 10.37 5.67
C GLU A 38 -8.99 11.01 5.57
N ALA A 39 -8.17 10.59 4.60
CA ALA A 39 -6.87 11.20 4.40
C ALA A 39 -6.98 12.61 3.84
N GLU A 40 -7.96 12.88 2.98
CA GLU A 40 -8.22 14.20 2.41
C GLU A 40 -8.60 15.22 3.49
N GLU A 41 -9.42 14.81 4.45
CA GLU A 41 -9.81 15.64 5.60
C GLU A 41 -8.58 16.02 6.45
N ILE A 42 -7.73 15.04 6.76
CA ILE A 42 -6.58 15.26 7.65
C ILE A 42 -5.47 16.06 6.96
N LEU A 43 -5.15 15.71 5.71
CA LEU A 43 -4.10 16.38 4.95
C LEU A 43 -4.57 17.73 4.40
N ASN A 44 -5.89 17.96 4.36
CA ASN A 44 -6.54 19.10 3.72
C ASN A 44 -6.03 19.29 2.28
N LYS A 45 -6.09 18.21 1.49
CA LYS A 45 -5.62 18.17 0.09
C LYS A 45 -6.66 17.56 -0.84
N PRO A 46 -6.71 17.98 -2.11
CA PRO A 46 -7.61 17.39 -3.10
C PRO A 46 -7.35 15.88 -3.30
N PRO A 47 -8.35 15.10 -3.76
CA PRO A 47 -8.26 13.65 -3.90
C PRO A 47 -7.00 13.15 -4.62
N LEU A 48 -6.68 13.74 -5.77
CA LEU A 48 -5.53 13.33 -6.58
C LEU A 48 -4.21 13.50 -5.83
N THR A 49 -4.00 14.67 -5.20
CA THR A 49 -2.79 14.95 -4.43
C THR A 49 -2.68 14.06 -3.19
N THR A 50 -3.81 13.78 -2.54
CA THR A 50 -3.86 12.86 -1.40
C THR A 50 -3.47 11.44 -1.80
N ILE A 51 -3.96 10.93 -2.93
CA ILE A 51 -3.57 9.62 -3.46
C ILE A 51 -2.06 9.53 -3.69
N TYR A 52 -1.47 10.54 -4.35
CA TYR A 52 -0.01 10.55 -4.57
C TYR A 52 0.78 10.54 -3.26
N LEU A 53 0.33 11.31 -2.27
CA LEU A 53 1.01 11.39 -0.98
C LEU A 53 0.94 10.06 -0.20
N ILE A 54 -0.22 9.38 -0.23
CA ILE A 54 -0.38 8.05 0.38
C ILE A 54 0.52 7.01 -0.31
N GLU A 55 0.56 7.01 -1.64
CA GLU A 55 1.44 6.11 -2.41
C GLU A 55 2.93 6.38 -2.10
N ASP A 56 3.32 7.64 -1.94
CA ASP A 56 4.68 8.02 -1.54
C ASP A 56 5.02 7.54 -0.14
N LEU A 57 4.13 7.73 0.83
CA LEU A 57 4.31 7.23 2.19
C LEU A 57 4.39 5.70 2.24
N ALA A 58 3.63 5.00 1.39
CA ALA A 58 3.72 3.56 1.26
C ALA A 58 5.05 3.12 0.64
N ARG A 59 5.51 3.79 -0.42
CA ARG A 59 6.80 3.54 -1.07
C ARG A 59 7.98 3.78 -0.14
N LEU A 60 7.86 4.75 0.77
CA LEU A 60 8.84 5.03 1.81
C LEU A 60 8.72 4.11 3.04
N GLY A 61 7.76 3.19 3.06
CA GLY A 61 7.60 2.18 4.13
C GLY A 61 6.83 2.64 5.36
N TYR A 62 6.27 3.87 5.38
CA TYR A 62 5.44 4.37 6.48
C TYR A 62 4.02 3.81 6.47
N LEU A 63 3.54 3.38 5.30
CA LEU A 63 2.26 2.73 5.13
C LEU A 63 2.43 1.35 4.49
N LYS A 64 1.69 0.36 4.98
CA LYS A 64 1.55 -0.96 4.37
C LYS A 64 0.35 -0.93 3.43
N LYS A 65 0.61 -1.16 2.13
CA LYS A 65 -0.40 -1.21 1.07
C LYS A 65 -1.00 -2.62 0.98
N SER A 66 -2.32 -2.72 0.99
CA SER A 66 -3.04 -3.99 0.91
C SER A 66 -4.12 -3.93 -0.17
N PHE A 67 -4.27 -4.99 -0.95
CA PHE A 67 -5.34 -5.09 -1.95
C PHE A 67 -6.70 -5.25 -1.27
N LYS A 68 -7.69 -4.42 -1.64
CA LYS A 68 -9.06 -4.51 -1.11
C LYS A 68 -10.07 -5.03 -2.13
N GLY A 69 -9.86 -4.76 -3.41
CA GLY A 69 -10.79 -5.22 -4.44
C GLY A 69 -10.56 -4.56 -5.79
N LYS A 70 -11.36 -4.98 -6.76
CA LYS A 70 -11.42 -4.39 -8.08
C LYS A 70 -12.84 -3.97 -8.42
N LEU A 71 -12.96 -2.91 -9.21
CA LEU A 71 -14.23 -2.46 -9.76
C LEU A 71 -14.20 -2.58 -11.28
N PHE A 72 -15.32 -3.05 -11.83
CA PHE A 72 -15.59 -3.04 -13.25
C PHE A 72 -16.36 -1.77 -13.61
N LEU A 73 -15.91 -1.09 -14.65
CA LEU A 73 -16.48 0.16 -15.12
C LEU A 73 -16.81 0.08 -16.61
N CYS A 74 -17.85 0.79 -16.99
CA CYS A 74 -18.16 1.04 -18.39
C CYS A 74 -16.99 1.78 -19.06
N PRO A 75 -16.43 1.29 -20.17
CA PRO A 75 -15.31 1.94 -20.85
C PRO A 75 -15.70 3.28 -21.50
N LEU A 76 -17.00 3.53 -21.72
CA LEU A 76 -17.49 4.75 -22.36
C LEU A 76 -17.79 5.87 -21.37
N CYS A 77 -18.33 5.55 -20.18
CA CYS A 77 -18.80 6.57 -19.23
C CYS A 77 -18.27 6.42 -17.79
N ASN A 78 -17.42 5.42 -17.52
CA ASN A 78 -16.85 5.10 -16.21
C ASN A 78 -17.88 4.80 -15.10
N SER A 79 -19.16 4.57 -15.43
CA SER A 79 -20.13 4.09 -14.44
C SER A 79 -19.85 2.64 -14.05
N ASN A 80 -20.01 2.34 -12.76
CA ASN A 80 -19.99 0.99 -12.21
C ASN A 80 -21.38 0.33 -12.18
N GLU A 81 -22.42 1.01 -12.69
CA GLU A 81 -23.78 0.48 -12.81
C GLU A 81 -23.86 -0.45 -14.02
N LEU A 82 -23.24 -1.62 -13.88
CA LEU A 82 -23.16 -2.63 -14.91
C LEU A 82 -24.05 -3.82 -14.53
N GLN A 83 -24.91 -4.22 -15.46
CA GLN A 83 -25.74 -5.40 -15.34
C GLN A 83 -25.17 -6.51 -16.22
N TYR A 84 -24.87 -7.65 -15.61
CA TYR A 84 -24.47 -8.84 -16.33
C TYR A 84 -25.69 -9.57 -16.90
N GLU A 85 -25.66 -9.93 -18.17
CA GLU A 85 -26.72 -10.65 -18.86
C GLU A 85 -26.17 -11.74 -19.80
N THR A 86 -26.99 -12.78 -20.00
CA THR A 86 -26.67 -13.95 -20.81
C THR A 86 -27.70 -14.14 -21.92
N PHE A 87 -27.23 -14.49 -23.11
CA PHE A 87 -28.06 -14.56 -24.32
C PHE A 87 -27.89 -15.89 -25.05
N CYS A 88 -28.95 -16.29 -25.75
CA CYS A 88 -28.92 -17.41 -26.67
C CYS A 88 -27.92 -17.14 -27.81
N PRO A 89 -26.96 -18.05 -28.08
CA PRO A 89 -25.97 -17.87 -29.14
C PRO A 89 -26.58 -17.88 -30.54
N LYS A 90 -27.73 -18.56 -30.73
CA LYS A 90 -28.43 -18.72 -32.00
C LYS A 90 -29.30 -17.52 -32.37
N CYS A 91 -30.25 -17.13 -31.51
CA CYS A 91 -31.21 -16.06 -31.82
C CYS A 91 -30.94 -14.72 -31.09
N GLY A 92 -30.06 -14.70 -30.09
CA GLY A 92 -29.76 -13.49 -29.33
C GLY A 92 -30.80 -13.13 -28.25
N SER A 93 -31.78 -14.00 -27.95
CA SER A 93 -32.72 -13.79 -26.85
C SER A 93 -32.06 -13.92 -25.47
N ALA A 94 -32.45 -13.06 -24.53
CA ALA A 94 -32.07 -13.17 -23.11
C ALA A 94 -32.94 -14.19 -22.34
N PHE A 95 -34.06 -14.65 -22.91
CA PHE A 95 -34.97 -15.59 -22.24
C PHE A 95 -34.44 -17.02 -22.33
N ILE A 96 -33.43 -17.30 -21.52
CA ILE A 96 -32.76 -18.59 -21.44
C ILE A 96 -32.94 -19.19 -20.05
N LEU A 97 -33.21 -20.50 -19.98
CA LEU A 97 -33.35 -21.20 -18.71
C LEU A 97 -32.14 -22.10 -18.48
N LYS A 98 -31.49 -21.92 -17.34
CA LYS A 98 -30.42 -22.83 -16.86
C LYS A 98 -31.06 -24.09 -16.29
N MET A 99 -30.56 -25.24 -16.71
CA MET A 99 -31.07 -26.56 -16.35
C MET A 99 -29.92 -27.58 -16.29
N LYS A 100 -30.19 -28.72 -15.64
CA LYS A 100 -29.32 -29.89 -15.71
C LYS A 100 -29.69 -30.69 -16.96
N ALA A 101 -28.70 -31.13 -17.72
CA ALA A 101 -28.92 -31.90 -18.94
C ALA A 101 -28.12 -33.20 -18.95
N ILE A 102 -28.65 -34.18 -19.67
CA ILE A 102 -27.97 -35.43 -19.98
C ILE A 102 -27.87 -35.55 -21.50
N GLU A 103 -26.69 -35.90 -21.97
CA GLU A 103 -26.43 -36.34 -23.34
C GLU A 103 -26.13 -37.84 -23.32
N HIS A 104 -27.06 -38.65 -23.82
CA HIS A 104 -26.87 -40.08 -23.94
C HIS A 104 -25.99 -40.41 -25.14
N SER A 105 -25.28 -41.54 -25.08
CA SER A 105 -24.45 -42.08 -26.18
C SER A 105 -25.18 -42.22 -27.53
N CYS A 106 -26.52 -42.35 -27.53
CA CYS A 106 -27.34 -42.35 -28.74
C CYS A 106 -27.54 -40.95 -29.40
N GLY A 107 -26.92 -39.92 -28.83
CA GLY A 107 -26.99 -38.52 -29.28
C GLY A 107 -28.24 -37.77 -28.83
N TYR A 108 -29.07 -38.35 -27.96
CA TYR A 108 -30.20 -37.61 -27.38
C TYR A 108 -29.71 -36.73 -26.23
N LEU A 109 -29.94 -35.43 -26.37
CA LEU A 109 -29.69 -34.41 -25.36
C LEU A 109 -31.02 -33.91 -24.82
N GLY A 110 -31.20 -33.91 -23.50
CA GLY A 110 -32.43 -33.45 -22.87
C GLY A 110 -32.25 -33.07 -21.41
N ARG A 111 -33.32 -32.59 -20.77
CA ARG A 111 -33.31 -32.25 -19.34
C ARG A 111 -33.16 -33.50 -18.50
N LEU A 112 -32.43 -33.44 -17.39
CA LEU A 112 -32.27 -34.56 -16.46
C LEU A 112 -33.62 -35.21 -16.10
N GLU A 113 -34.65 -34.39 -15.88
CA GLU A 113 -35.99 -34.83 -15.51
C GLU A 113 -36.63 -35.71 -16.59
N THR A 114 -36.29 -35.50 -17.88
CA THR A 114 -36.79 -36.33 -18.99
C THR A 114 -36.18 -37.72 -19.04
N PHE A 115 -35.10 -37.97 -18.28
CA PHE A 115 -34.47 -39.28 -18.16
C PHE A 115 -34.87 -40.01 -16.88
N GLN A 116 -35.55 -39.36 -15.93
CA GLN A 116 -35.89 -39.99 -14.66
C GLN A 116 -36.99 -41.05 -14.84
N ASP A 117 -36.65 -42.30 -14.52
CA ASP A 117 -37.56 -43.45 -14.50
C ASP A 117 -37.48 -44.12 -13.12
N GLY A 118 -38.27 -43.59 -12.18
CA GLY A 118 -38.22 -43.99 -10.77
C GLY A 118 -36.87 -43.67 -10.12
N LYS A 119 -36.09 -44.71 -9.79
CA LYS A 119 -34.73 -44.57 -9.23
C LYS A 119 -33.63 -44.62 -10.29
N ASN A 120 -34.00 -44.96 -11.52
CA ASN A 120 -33.05 -45.20 -12.60
C ASN A 120 -33.13 -44.05 -13.62
N LEU A 121 -32.12 -43.99 -14.49
CA LEU A 121 -32.12 -43.07 -15.62
C LEU A 121 -32.34 -43.87 -16.90
N ARG A 122 -33.23 -43.41 -17.77
CA ARG A 122 -33.55 -44.06 -19.05
C ARG A 122 -33.65 -43.02 -20.16
N CYS A 123 -33.02 -43.28 -21.30
CA CYS A 123 -33.11 -42.39 -22.45
C CYS A 123 -34.53 -42.39 -23.03
N PRO A 124 -35.22 -41.24 -23.16
CA PRO A 124 -36.56 -41.21 -23.73
C PRO A 124 -36.57 -41.49 -25.24
N LYS A 125 -35.42 -41.39 -25.93
CA LYS A 125 -35.30 -41.65 -27.38
C LYS A 125 -35.07 -43.13 -27.71
N CYS A 126 -34.14 -43.81 -27.03
CA CYS A 126 -33.80 -45.21 -27.32
C CYS A 126 -34.22 -46.20 -26.24
N LEU A 127 -34.80 -45.72 -25.13
CA LEU A 127 -35.30 -46.50 -24.00
C LEU A 127 -34.23 -47.33 -23.27
N GLN A 128 -32.95 -47.12 -23.58
CA GLN A 128 -31.84 -47.74 -22.86
C GLN A 128 -31.66 -47.11 -21.48
N GLU A 129 -31.39 -47.95 -20.51
CA GLU A 129 -31.07 -47.55 -19.13
C GLU A 129 -29.62 -47.00 -19.08
N LEU A 130 -29.45 -45.88 -18.38
CA LEU A 130 -28.19 -45.17 -18.18
C LEU A 130 -27.63 -45.55 -16.80
N LYS A 131 -26.45 -46.15 -16.75
CA LYS A 131 -25.84 -46.64 -15.49
C LYS A 131 -24.53 -45.94 -15.18
N ILE A 132 -23.67 -45.77 -16.18
CA ILE A 132 -22.30 -45.31 -16.01
C ILE A 132 -22.14 -43.92 -16.64
N ILE A 133 -21.82 -42.92 -15.80
CA ILE A 133 -21.50 -41.55 -16.25
C ILE A 133 -20.19 -41.59 -17.06
N GLU A 134 -20.09 -40.78 -18.11
CA GLU A 134 -19.01 -40.70 -19.10
C GLU A 134 -18.90 -41.90 -20.07
N GLU A 135 -19.48 -43.06 -19.75
CA GLU A 135 -19.57 -44.20 -20.69
C GLU A 135 -20.93 -44.22 -21.40
N ASP A 136 -22.03 -44.34 -20.65
CA ASP A 136 -23.38 -44.39 -21.20
C ASP A 136 -23.90 -43.00 -21.55
N TYR A 137 -23.54 -42.00 -20.74
CA TYR A 137 -24.03 -40.63 -20.88
C TYR A 137 -23.11 -39.59 -20.25
N LYS A 138 -23.17 -38.36 -20.77
CA LYS A 138 -22.54 -37.18 -20.20
C LYS A 138 -23.55 -36.37 -19.40
N PHE A 139 -23.15 -35.95 -18.21
CA PHE A 139 -23.97 -35.10 -17.34
C PHE A 139 -23.48 -33.66 -17.37
N TYR A 140 -24.38 -32.72 -17.64
CA TYR A 140 -24.09 -31.30 -17.62
C TYR A 140 -24.84 -30.62 -16.47
N SER A 141 -24.09 -30.09 -15.50
CA SER A 141 -24.65 -29.38 -14.35
C SER A 141 -25.21 -27.99 -14.71
N ALA A 142 -24.72 -27.41 -15.80
CA ALA A 142 -25.15 -26.15 -16.36
C ALA A 142 -25.32 -26.30 -17.88
N TYR A 143 -26.59 -26.32 -18.32
CA TYR A 143 -26.98 -26.32 -19.72
C TYR A 143 -28.12 -25.33 -19.89
N TYR A 144 -28.27 -24.74 -21.07
CA TYR A 144 -29.25 -23.69 -21.31
C TYR A 144 -30.20 -24.08 -22.43
N GLN A 145 -31.47 -23.70 -22.27
CA GLN A 145 -32.48 -23.77 -23.32
C GLN A 145 -33.08 -22.40 -23.56
N CYS A 146 -33.02 -21.91 -24.79
CA CYS A 146 -33.70 -20.69 -25.19
C CYS A 146 -35.21 -20.92 -25.25
N GLN A 147 -36.00 -20.02 -24.67
CA GLN A 147 -37.47 -20.13 -24.68
C GLN A 147 -38.11 -19.56 -25.95
N ASP A 148 -37.35 -18.80 -26.77
CA ASP A 148 -37.86 -18.21 -28.01
C ASP A 148 -37.55 -19.04 -29.26
N CYS A 149 -36.40 -19.74 -29.29
CA CYS A 149 -35.99 -20.55 -30.46
C CYS A 149 -35.70 -22.03 -30.13
N GLU A 150 -35.98 -22.43 -28.89
CA GLU A 150 -35.84 -23.80 -28.36
C GLU A 150 -34.43 -24.40 -28.43
N GLU A 151 -33.42 -23.62 -28.81
CA GLU A 151 -32.04 -24.08 -28.93
C GLU A 151 -31.45 -24.48 -27.57
N TYR A 152 -30.72 -25.59 -27.59
CA TYR A 152 -29.99 -26.17 -26.48
C TYR A 152 -28.49 -25.85 -26.62
N PHE A 153 -27.87 -25.24 -25.62
CA PHE A 153 -26.45 -24.89 -25.65
C PHE A 153 -25.79 -24.89 -24.27
N LYS A 154 -24.45 -25.07 -24.23
CA LYS A 154 -23.64 -25.07 -23.01
C LYS A 154 -23.22 -23.68 -22.57
N GLU A 155 -22.80 -22.87 -23.53
CA GLU A 155 -22.16 -21.58 -23.31
C GLU A 155 -23.07 -20.47 -23.85
N PRO A 156 -23.73 -19.69 -22.98
CA PRO A 156 -24.45 -18.49 -23.41
C PRO A 156 -23.45 -17.44 -23.89
N LYS A 157 -23.91 -16.53 -24.75
CA LYS A 157 -23.17 -15.29 -25.00
C LYS A 157 -23.34 -14.38 -23.79
N GLU A 158 -22.23 -13.84 -23.28
CA GLU A 158 -22.21 -13.02 -22.07
C GLU A 158 -21.94 -11.56 -22.43
N PHE A 159 -22.74 -10.65 -21.90
CA PHE A 159 -22.52 -9.21 -22.05
C PHE A 159 -22.82 -8.47 -20.75
N TRP A 160 -22.21 -7.30 -20.63
CA TRP A 160 -22.51 -6.33 -19.60
C TRP A 160 -23.21 -5.12 -20.21
N TYR A 161 -24.31 -4.69 -19.60
CA TYR A 161 -25.03 -3.49 -19.98
C TYR A 161 -24.82 -2.40 -18.96
N CYS A 162 -24.32 -1.25 -19.41
CA CYS A 162 -24.23 -0.08 -18.56
C CYS A 162 -25.63 0.55 -18.41
N GLN A 163 -26.16 0.56 -17.19
CA GLN A 163 -27.47 1.14 -16.90
C GLN A 163 -27.50 2.66 -17.05
N LYS A 164 -26.33 3.31 -16.98
CA LYS A 164 -26.21 4.77 -17.13
C LYS A 164 -26.24 5.24 -18.59
N CYS A 165 -25.59 4.53 -19.51
CA CYS A 165 -25.43 4.98 -20.90
C CYS A 165 -25.97 4.00 -21.96
N GLY A 166 -26.45 2.82 -21.55
CA GLY A 166 -26.99 1.79 -22.44
C GLY A 166 -25.94 0.97 -23.20
N ALA A 167 -24.64 1.21 -22.97
CA ALA A 167 -23.58 0.52 -23.67
C ALA A 167 -23.61 -1.00 -23.40
N LYS A 168 -23.55 -1.79 -24.47
CA LYS A 168 -23.34 -3.23 -24.46
C LYS A 168 -21.83 -3.52 -24.53
N ILE A 169 -21.30 -4.27 -23.57
CA ILE A 169 -19.87 -4.42 -23.35
C ILE A 169 -19.54 -5.91 -23.20
N GLU A 170 -18.54 -6.37 -23.93
CA GLU A 170 -17.94 -7.70 -23.72
C GLU A 170 -17.00 -7.68 -22.51
N LYS A 171 -16.82 -8.83 -21.87
CA LYS A 171 -16.03 -8.95 -20.63
C LYS A 171 -14.61 -8.40 -20.79
N GLU A 172 -13.98 -8.63 -21.94
CA GLU A 172 -12.62 -8.21 -22.28
C GLU A 172 -12.49 -6.69 -22.42
N ASN A 173 -13.60 -6.00 -22.70
CA ASN A 173 -13.67 -4.56 -22.88
C ASN A 173 -14.09 -3.81 -21.60
N LEU A 174 -14.32 -4.52 -20.50
CA LEU A 174 -14.57 -3.89 -19.21
C LEU A 174 -13.31 -3.18 -18.73
N ARG A 175 -13.46 -1.92 -18.31
CA ARG A 175 -12.38 -1.21 -17.65
C ARG A 175 -12.29 -1.69 -16.20
N GLU A 176 -11.11 -2.13 -15.79
CA GLU A 176 -10.83 -2.48 -14.39
C GLU A 176 -10.08 -1.34 -13.69
N ILE A 177 -10.47 -1.06 -12.43
CA ILE A 177 -9.63 -0.31 -11.50
C ILE A 177 -9.41 -1.12 -10.23
N TYR A 178 -8.21 -0.99 -9.65
CA TYR A 178 -7.81 -1.70 -8.44
C TYR A 178 -7.81 -0.76 -7.25
N LEU A 179 -8.43 -1.19 -6.16
CA LEU A 179 -8.58 -0.44 -4.94
C LEU A 179 -7.67 -1.03 -3.86
N PHE A 180 -6.90 -0.15 -3.22
CA PHE A 180 -5.96 -0.51 -2.17
C PHE A 180 -6.31 0.21 -0.87
N SER A 181 -6.12 -0.47 0.25
CA SER A 181 -6.07 0.18 1.55
C SER A 181 -4.64 0.40 2.00
N TYR A 182 -4.49 1.28 2.98
CA TYR A 182 -3.21 1.59 3.57
C TYR A 182 -3.33 1.59 5.08
N GLN A 183 -2.50 0.80 5.72
CA GLN A 183 -2.40 0.78 7.18
C GLN A 183 -1.06 1.36 7.61
N LEU A 184 -1.01 1.99 8.77
CA LEU A 184 0.24 2.47 9.31
C LEU A 184 1.25 1.34 9.53
N ASN A 185 2.51 1.59 9.18
CA ASN A 185 3.62 0.80 9.67
C ASN A 185 4.10 1.39 11.01
N GLU A 186 3.55 0.91 12.12
CA GLU A 186 3.79 1.45 13.46
C GLU A 186 5.28 1.52 13.83
N GLU A 187 6.07 0.52 13.43
CA GLU A 187 7.52 0.47 13.67
C GLU A 187 8.25 1.62 12.96
N ALA A 188 8.00 1.79 11.65
CA ALA A 188 8.62 2.84 10.84
C ALA A 188 8.27 4.25 11.34
N VAL A 189 7.03 4.45 11.83
CA VAL A 189 6.58 5.74 12.36
C VAL A 189 7.09 6.01 13.77
N SER A 190 7.17 4.97 14.62
CA SER A 190 7.77 5.08 15.96
C SER A 190 9.25 5.47 15.86
N ASN A 191 9.98 4.89 14.91
CA ASN A 191 11.35 5.26 14.58
C ASN A 191 11.48 6.70 14.04
N LEU A 192 10.42 7.26 13.43
CA LEU A 192 10.42 8.65 12.99
C LEU A 192 10.26 9.62 14.16
N LYS A 193 9.39 9.31 15.14
CA LYS A 193 9.17 10.13 16.36
C LYS A 193 10.47 10.31 17.15
N SER A 194 11.17 9.21 17.36
CA SER A 194 12.42 9.17 18.11
C SER A 194 13.53 9.96 17.41
N LYS A 195 13.59 9.95 16.07
CA LYS A 195 14.56 10.77 15.30
C LYS A 195 14.19 12.25 15.17
N ALA A 196 12.91 12.59 14.98
CA ALA A 196 12.50 13.95 14.60
C ALA A 196 12.58 14.98 15.75
N LEU A 197 12.09 14.64 16.95
CA LEU A 197 12.06 15.57 18.09
C LEU A 197 13.45 16.02 18.57
N PRO A 198 14.45 15.12 18.71
CA PRO A 198 15.80 15.54 19.07
C PRO A 198 16.47 16.38 17.97
N LYS A 199 16.15 16.11 16.70
CA LYS A 199 16.75 16.81 15.56
C LYS A 199 16.39 18.29 15.54
N GLU A 200 15.10 18.62 15.66
CA GLU A 200 14.62 20.01 15.65
C GLU A 200 15.27 20.84 16.75
N LYS A 201 15.31 20.31 17.98
CA LYS A 201 15.92 20.99 19.13
C LYS A 201 17.42 21.22 18.96
N ILE A 202 18.13 20.23 18.41
CA ILE A 202 19.57 20.37 18.12
C ILE A 202 19.80 21.44 17.06
N VAL A 203 18.98 21.48 16.00
CA VAL A 203 19.06 22.51 14.96
C VAL A 203 18.81 23.90 15.54
N GLU A 204 17.75 24.07 16.34
CA GLU A 204 17.44 25.35 17.00
C GLU A 204 18.55 25.79 17.95
N PHE A 205 19.05 24.87 18.79
CA PHE A 205 20.15 25.15 19.70
C PHE A 205 21.40 25.60 18.94
N LEU A 206 21.83 24.85 17.91
CA LEU A 206 23.02 25.20 17.12
C LEU A 206 22.85 26.55 16.40
N LYS A 207 21.68 26.82 15.82
CA LYS A 207 21.37 28.14 15.24
C LYS A 207 21.43 29.25 16.28
N SER A 208 20.88 29.04 17.48
CA SER A 208 20.94 30.02 18.58
C SER A 208 22.38 30.35 19.00
N GLN A 209 23.31 29.41 18.83
CA GLN A 209 24.74 29.60 19.09
C GLN A 209 25.49 30.23 17.90
N GLY A 210 24.78 30.61 16.83
CA GLY A 210 25.32 31.27 15.65
C GLY A 210 25.99 30.34 14.65
N TYR A 211 25.55 29.08 14.58
CA TYR A 211 25.95 28.16 13.50
C TYR A 211 24.99 28.27 12.31
N GLU A 212 25.54 28.16 11.10
CA GLU A 212 24.79 27.80 9.90
C GLU A 212 24.58 26.28 9.92
N VAL A 213 23.34 25.83 9.83
CA VAL A 213 22.98 24.41 10.02
C VAL A 213 22.35 23.86 8.75
N GLU A 214 22.96 22.81 8.22
CA GLU A 214 22.50 22.04 7.06
C GLU A 214 22.07 20.64 7.51
N GLU A 215 20.97 20.15 6.96
CA GLU A 215 20.39 18.84 7.31
C GLU A 215 20.41 17.88 6.12
N GLY A 216 20.77 16.62 6.36
CA GLY A 216 20.80 15.57 5.32
C GLY A 216 21.74 15.92 4.17
N VAL A 217 22.91 16.48 4.51
CA VAL A 217 23.86 17.00 3.52
C VAL A 217 24.70 15.86 2.96
N LYS A 218 24.90 15.88 1.64
CA LYS A 218 25.89 15.06 0.94
C LYS A 218 27.14 15.88 0.73
N ILE A 219 28.27 15.41 1.25
CA ILE A 219 29.54 16.12 1.19
C ILE A 219 30.68 15.16 0.86
N ASP A 220 31.56 15.59 -0.03
CA ASP A 220 32.78 14.84 -0.34
C ASP A 220 33.77 14.97 0.82
N GLY A 221 34.22 13.84 1.35
CA GLY A 221 35.27 13.78 2.34
C GLY A 221 36.65 14.08 1.75
N ARG A 222 37.65 14.27 2.63
CA ARG A 222 39.06 14.42 2.21
C ARG A 222 39.58 13.21 1.42
N SER A 223 39.00 12.03 1.65
CA SER A 223 39.28 10.80 0.91
C SER A 223 38.72 10.78 -0.52
N GLY A 224 37.81 11.70 -0.86
CA GLY A 224 37.03 11.68 -2.11
C GLY A 224 35.78 10.79 -2.06
N ALA A 225 35.47 10.16 -0.92
CA ALA A 225 34.21 9.45 -0.73
C ALA A 225 33.06 10.43 -0.41
N GLU A 226 31.89 10.23 -1.03
CA GLU A 226 30.66 10.98 -0.70
C GLU A 226 30.08 10.45 0.61
N HIS A 227 29.86 11.34 1.57
CA HIS A 227 29.22 11.03 2.85
C HIS A 227 27.88 11.73 2.98
N GLU A 228 26.87 11.00 3.46
CA GLU A 228 25.60 11.58 3.91
C GLU A 228 25.64 11.80 5.43
N ILE A 229 25.43 13.05 5.84
CA ILE A 229 25.48 13.51 7.22
C ILE A 229 24.12 14.06 7.65
N ASP A 230 23.63 13.61 8.82
CA ASP A 230 22.28 13.97 9.29
C ASP A 230 22.16 15.48 9.59
N ILE A 231 23.14 16.05 10.31
CA ILE A 231 23.29 17.50 10.51
C ILE A 231 24.77 17.88 10.42
N LEU A 232 25.06 18.87 9.60
CA LEU A 232 26.34 19.59 9.58
C LEU A 232 26.10 21.03 10.03
N ALA A 233 26.76 21.44 11.11
CA ALA A 233 26.70 22.81 11.59
C ALA A 233 28.06 23.48 11.43
N THR A 234 28.11 24.60 10.74
CA THR A 234 29.35 25.34 10.45
C THR A 234 29.30 26.73 11.05
N LYS A 235 30.43 27.18 11.62
CA LYS A 235 30.59 28.54 12.12
C LYS A 235 31.94 29.08 11.72
N LYS A 236 31.93 30.20 10.99
CA LYS A 236 33.15 30.86 10.52
C LYS A 236 33.54 31.97 11.47
N SER A 237 34.80 31.97 11.90
CA SER A 237 35.42 33.00 12.73
C SER A 237 36.72 33.45 12.05
N GLY A 238 36.59 34.36 11.08
CA GLY A 238 37.71 34.79 10.25
C GLY A 238 38.22 33.65 9.34
N PRO A 239 39.51 33.28 9.36
CA PRO A 239 40.05 32.18 8.55
C PRO A 239 39.75 30.78 9.13
N LEU A 240 39.22 30.70 10.35
CA LEU A 240 38.90 29.44 11.02
C LEU A 240 37.45 29.04 10.77
N GLU A 241 37.24 27.79 10.36
CA GLU A 241 35.93 27.18 10.21
C GLU A 241 35.75 26.10 11.29
N HIS A 242 34.74 26.28 12.15
CA HIS A 242 34.36 25.28 13.14
C HIS A 242 33.20 24.45 12.60
N ARG A 243 33.39 23.13 12.50
CA ARG A 243 32.40 22.18 11.99
C ARG A 243 31.96 21.23 13.09
N ILE A 244 30.65 21.05 13.23
CA ILE A 244 30.05 20.05 14.11
C ILE A 244 29.27 19.07 13.24
N VAL A 245 29.53 17.79 13.45
CA VAL A 245 28.75 16.70 12.83
C VAL A 245 27.84 16.09 13.89
N VAL A 246 26.55 15.99 13.59
CA VAL A 246 25.57 15.29 14.43
C VAL A 246 25.08 14.05 13.67
N GLY A 247 25.12 12.89 14.33
CA GLY A 247 24.56 11.65 13.82
C GLY A 247 23.44 11.11 14.70
N PHE A 248 22.45 10.47 14.08
CA PHE A 248 21.30 9.87 14.77
C PHE A 248 21.26 8.37 14.53
N ALA A 249 21.34 7.58 15.60
CA ALA A 249 21.22 6.13 15.55
C ALA A 249 20.04 5.66 16.41
N ILE A 250 19.21 4.78 15.85
CA ILE A 250 18.11 4.12 16.55
C ILE A 250 18.29 2.61 16.43
N ALA A 251 18.11 1.91 17.55
CA ALA A 251 18.00 0.46 17.61
C ALA A 251 16.81 0.07 18.53
N GLU A 252 16.37 -1.19 18.47
CA GLU A 252 15.28 -1.69 19.32
C GLU A 252 15.65 -1.67 20.82
N GLU A 253 16.84 -2.17 21.17
CA GLU A 253 17.31 -2.24 22.55
C GLU A 253 18.53 -1.36 22.80
N GLU A 254 19.61 -1.57 22.04
CA GLU A 254 20.87 -0.83 22.22
C GLU A 254 21.53 -0.56 20.86
N VAL A 255 22.04 0.67 20.68
CA VAL A 255 22.77 1.04 19.46
C VAL A 255 24.16 0.40 19.48
N PRO A 256 24.54 -0.36 18.42
CA PRO A 256 25.80 -1.08 18.39
C PRO A 256 27.00 -0.16 18.11
N ALA A 257 28.20 -0.65 18.44
CA ALA A 257 29.46 0.08 18.25
C ALA A 257 29.73 0.48 16.79
N GLU A 258 29.21 -0.29 15.84
CA GLU A 258 29.34 -0.03 14.40
C GLU A 258 28.82 1.37 14.02
N GLU A 259 27.71 1.82 14.61
CA GLU A 259 27.12 3.13 14.32
C GLU A 259 28.00 4.28 14.83
N VAL A 260 28.66 4.09 15.97
CA VAL A 260 29.63 5.05 16.52
C VAL A 260 30.84 5.18 15.60
N ILE A 261 31.35 4.04 15.12
CA ILE A 261 32.53 3.99 14.24
C ILE A 261 32.21 4.63 12.88
N LYS A 262 31.03 4.34 12.31
CA LYS A 262 30.55 4.97 11.07
C LYS A 262 30.48 6.49 11.21
N LEU A 263 29.88 6.98 12.30
CA LEU A 263 29.78 8.42 12.55
C LEU A 263 31.16 9.08 12.68
N TYR A 264 32.07 8.44 13.44
CA TYR A 264 33.44 8.92 13.57
C TYR A 264 34.15 9.01 12.22
N ALA A 265 34.06 7.96 11.39
CA ALA A 265 34.71 7.91 10.09
C ALA A 265 34.23 9.05 9.19
N LYS A 266 32.90 9.28 9.12
CA LYS A 266 32.30 10.41 8.39
C LYS A 266 32.83 11.75 8.90
N ALA A 267 32.79 11.96 10.22
CA ALA A 267 33.19 13.20 10.85
C ALA A 267 34.68 13.51 10.67
N TYR A 268 35.53 12.50 10.77
CA TYR A 268 36.96 12.60 10.53
C TYR A 268 37.23 13.00 9.08
N ASP A 269 36.55 12.38 8.12
CA ASP A 269 36.78 12.64 6.71
C ASP A 269 36.40 14.07 6.29
N VAL A 270 35.34 14.64 6.90
CA VAL A 270 34.88 16.02 6.64
C VAL A 270 35.54 17.10 7.51
N ASN A 271 36.55 16.71 8.31
CA ASN A 271 37.30 17.59 9.22
C ASN A 271 36.40 18.27 10.27
N ALA A 272 35.50 17.52 10.88
CA ALA A 272 34.68 17.98 12.00
C ALA A 272 35.54 18.25 13.24
N ALA A 273 35.29 19.36 13.93
CA ALA A 273 35.94 19.71 15.18
C ALA A 273 35.27 19.03 16.39
N ASP A 274 33.94 18.97 16.38
CA ASP A 274 33.14 18.27 17.38
C ASP A 274 32.20 17.27 16.71
N VAL A 275 31.96 16.16 17.40
CA VAL A 275 31.05 15.10 16.96
C VAL A 275 30.02 14.83 18.05
N ILE A 276 28.75 14.87 17.68
CA ILE A 276 27.61 14.61 18.56
C ILE A 276 26.86 13.39 18.03
N MET A 277 26.55 12.45 18.90
CA MET A 277 25.71 11.30 18.59
C MET A 277 24.44 11.34 19.43
N VAL A 278 23.30 11.26 18.78
CA VAL A 278 22.02 11.01 19.41
C VAL A 278 21.70 9.53 19.24
N ALA A 279 21.71 8.78 20.35
CA ALA A 279 21.51 7.34 20.37
C ALA A 279 20.20 6.99 21.07
N LEU A 280 19.33 6.23 20.41
CA LEU A 280 18.03 5.86 20.95
C LEU A 280 17.83 4.33 20.93
N PRO A 281 17.38 3.74 22.05
CA PRO A 281 17.15 4.39 23.34
C PRO A 281 18.48 4.76 24.06
N LYS A 282 19.54 3.98 23.87
CA LYS A 282 20.87 4.14 24.47
C LYS A 282 21.96 3.43 23.65
N LEU A 283 23.23 3.72 23.91
CA LEU A 283 24.36 2.97 23.37
C LEU A 283 24.54 1.62 24.11
N SER A 284 25.06 0.61 23.42
CA SER A 284 25.59 -0.57 24.10
C SER A 284 26.85 -0.24 24.90
N ALA A 285 27.24 -1.11 25.85
CA ALA A 285 28.43 -0.90 26.66
C ALA A 285 29.70 -0.70 25.79
N ASP A 286 29.87 -1.55 24.78
CA ASP A 286 30.98 -1.44 23.82
C ASP A 286 30.91 -0.14 23.02
N ALA A 287 29.72 0.23 22.53
CA ALA A 287 29.52 1.47 21.80
C ALA A 287 29.87 2.71 22.64
N LEU A 288 29.53 2.70 23.93
CA LEU A 288 29.89 3.76 24.88
C LEU A 288 31.42 3.85 25.09
N HIS A 289 32.13 2.72 25.12
CA HIS A 289 33.59 2.69 25.16
C HIS A 289 34.20 3.34 23.92
N PHE A 290 33.70 3.01 22.72
CA PHE A 290 34.15 3.64 21.48
C PHE A 290 33.83 5.14 21.43
N ALA A 291 32.63 5.54 21.84
CA ALA A 291 32.24 6.95 21.84
C ALA A 291 33.17 7.79 22.73
N LYS A 292 33.50 7.28 23.93
CA LYS A 292 34.48 7.90 24.83
C LYS A 292 35.87 7.96 24.22
N HIS A 293 36.33 6.88 23.59
CA HIS A 293 37.64 6.82 22.95
C HIS A 293 37.77 7.86 21.83
N TYR A 294 36.75 7.98 20.98
CA TYR A 294 36.70 8.95 19.88
C TYR A 294 36.26 10.35 20.31
N ARG A 295 36.01 10.58 21.60
CA ARG A 295 35.53 11.86 22.17
C ARG A 295 34.23 12.36 21.54
N ILE A 296 33.36 11.43 21.15
CA ILE A 296 32.01 11.73 20.66
C ILE A 296 31.12 12.07 21.85
N ARG A 297 30.43 13.21 21.79
CA ARG A 297 29.44 13.59 22.80
C ARG A 297 28.15 12.82 22.53
N VAL A 298 27.66 12.08 23.51
CA VAL A 298 26.48 11.22 23.36
C VAL A 298 25.30 11.84 24.10
N PHE A 299 24.13 11.82 23.46
CA PHE A 299 22.83 12.10 24.07
C PHE A 299 21.94 10.89 23.90
N GLU A 300 21.47 10.33 25.01
CA GLU A 300 20.54 9.20 25.02
C GLU A 300 19.11 9.68 25.31
N LYS A 301 18.13 8.75 25.27
CA LYS A 301 16.73 9.08 25.52
C LYS A 301 16.52 9.86 26.83
N GLU A 302 17.18 9.44 27.90
CA GLU A 302 17.06 10.09 29.21
C GLU A 302 17.59 11.53 29.23
N ASP A 303 18.61 11.84 28.42
CA ASP A 303 19.18 13.19 28.33
C ASP A 303 18.26 14.12 27.55
N LEU A 304 17.60 13.59 26.53
CA LEU A 304 16.63 14.31 25.71
C LEU A 304 15.35 14.64 26.50
N GLU A 305 14.86 13.70 27.32
CA GLU A 305 13.71 13.93 28.21
C GLU A 305 14.02 14.98 29.30
N LYS A 306 15.28 15.10 29.74
CA LYS A 306 15.70 16.17 30.66
C LYS A 306 15.70 17.54 29.97
N LEU A 307 16.11 17.60 28.70
CA LEU A 307 16.07 18.82 27.90
C LEU A 307 14.63 19.30 27.63
N GLU A 308 13.68 18.38 27.45
CA GLU A 308 12.24 18.70 27.33
C GLU A 308 11.69 19.46 28.53
N LYS A 309 11.98 19.01 29.75
CA LYS A 309 11.47 19.62 30.99
C LYS A 309 12.04 21.00 31.31
N ILE A 310 13.16 21.38 30.69
CA ILE A 310 13.83 22.66 30.91
C ILE A 310 13.26 23.75 30.00
N VAL A 311 12.79 23.40 28.80
CA VAL A 311 12.29 24.35 27.80
C VAL A 311 10.80 24.66 27.99
N GLU A 312 10.05 23.84 28.73
CA GLU A 312 8.66 24.10 29.11
C GLU A 312 8.50 25.03 30.35
N LYS A 313 9.60 25.62 30.85
CA LYS A 313 9.60 26.65 31.90
C LYS A 313 10.02 28.00 31.34
#